data_AF-A0A061PF37-F1
#
_entry.id   AF-A0A061PF37-F1
#
_cell.length_a   1.000
_cell.length_b   1.000
_cell.length_c   1.000
_cell.angle_alpha   90.00
_cell.angle_beta   90.00
_cell.angle_gamma   90.00
#
_symmetry.space_group_name_H-M   'P 1'
#
loop_
_entity.id
_entity.type
_entity.pdbx_description
1 polymer ?
#
loop_
_entity_poly.entity_id
_entity_poly.type
_entity_poly.pdbx_seq_one_letter_code
_entity_poly.pdbx_strand_id
1 'polypeptide(L)'
;MATVLLTAFFIAGVFTAYTTFLMFVTWPKRKENRYKHVKFFSVSFVSAVALFFLFFFTSDSSEFMPTETIYATPDSLSTVEEKATWHIVSELGQVTVDNNEVIRDLDYVTNSEEDFTQLYATLTTEDNVTTDLIRSSTLNRSARVLQRLSQIEDVDLIHLQWDFYYEPEFGPGDFDTIVKMTVFNEHLQSLEWEDVGDLDVEEIASDSWEKPELSVSSTNN
;
A
#
# COMPACT_ATOMS: atom_id res chain seq x y z
N MET A 1 -15.49 -4.68 7.43
CA MET A 1 -16.14 -5.98 7.14
C MET A 1 -15.12 -7.13 7.12
N ALA A 2 -13.93 -6.91 6.57
CA ALA A 2 -12.82 -7.88 6.50
C ALA A 2 -12.43 -8.52 7.86
N THR A 3 -12.37 -7.75 8.96
CA THR A 3 -12.04 -8.28 10.30
C THR A 3 -13.06 -9.28 10.83
N VAL A 4 -14.36 -9.07 10.53
CA VAL A 4 -15.44 -10.01 10.88
C VAL A 4 -15.31 -11.29 10.06
N LEU A 5 -15.00 -11.18 8.76
CA LEU A 5 -14.80 -12.32 7.86
C LEU A 5 -13.54 -13.13 8.22
N LEU A 6 -12.45 -12.46 8.59
CA LEU A 6 -11.23 -13.10 9.08
C LEU A 6 -11.50 -13.90 10.35
N THR A 7 -12.22 -13.31 11.31
CA THR A 7 -12.60 -13.98 12.56
C THR A 7 -13.48 -15.20 12.28
N ALA A 8 -14.45 -15.08 11.38
CA ALA A 8 -15.30 -16.19 10.95
C ALA A 8 -14.50 -17.29 10.24
N PHE A 9 -13.51 -16.94 9.42
CA PHE A 9 -12.60 -17.89 8.77
C PHE A 9 -11.77 -18.67 9.78
N PHE A 10 -11.17 -18.02 10.79
CA PHE A 10 -10.45 -18.71 11.86
C PHE A 10 -11.34 -19.69 12.63
N ILE A 11 -12.57 -19.29 12.97
CA ILE A 11 -13.54 -20.16 13.64
C ILE A 11 -13.86 -21.37 12.75
N ALA A 12 -14.15 -21.15 11.46
CA ALA A 12 -14.42 -22.23 10.51
C ALA A 12 -13.21 -23.17 10.32
N GLY A 13 -11.98 -22.63 10.34
CA GLY A 13 -10.74 -23.41 10.28
C GLY A 13 -10.57 -24.33 11.50
N VAL A 14 -10.78 -23.81 12.71
CA VAL A 14 -10.72 -24.60 13.96
C VAL A 14 -11.78 -25.71 13.95
N PHE A 15 -13.02 -25.40 13.52
CA PHE A 15 -14.08 -26.40 13.37
C PHE A 15 -13.71 -27.47 12.34
N THR A 16 -13.11 -27.07 11.22
CA THR A 16 -12.66 -28.00 10.18
C THR A 16 -11.61 -28.96 10.75
N ALA A 17 -10.57 -28.45 11.42
CA ALA A 17 -9.54 -29.27 12.06
C ALA A 17 -10.13 -30.26 13.09
N TYR A 18 -11.07 -29.80 13.92
CA TYR A 18 -11.77 -30.66 14.88
C TYR A 18 -12.59 -31.77 14.18
N THR A 19 -13.32 -31.44 13.12
CA THR A 19 -14.09 -32.43 12.34
C THR A 19 -13.20 -33.42 11.60
N THR A 20 -12.04 -32.98 11.10
CA THR A 20 -11.01 -33.84 10.49
C THR A 20 -10.48 -34.84 11.51
N PHE A 21 -10.14 -34.39 12.72
CA PHE A 21 -9.69 -35.28 13.80
C PHE A 21 -10.75 -36.33 14.14
N LEU A 22 -12.01 -35.91 14.34
CA LEU A 22 -13.11 -36.85 14.59
C LEU A 22 -13.33 -37.83 13.43
N MET A 23 -13.17 -37.38 12.18
CA MET A 23 -13.25 -38.24 11.01
C MET A 23 -12.17 -39.32 11.04
N PHE A 24 -10.92 -38.97 11.36
CA PHE A 24 -9.82 -39.94 11.49
C PHE A 24 -10.05 -40.94 12.62
N VAL A 25 -10.45 -40.47 13.81
CA VAL A 25 -10.72 -41.34 14.97
C VAL A 25 -11.89 -42.30 14.70
N THR A 26 -12.93 -41.84 14.01
CA THR A 26 -14.13 -42.64 13.72
C THR A 26 -14.09 -43.37 12.38
N TRP A 27 -13.01 -43.22 11.61
CA TRP A 27 -12.84 -43.83 10.28
C TRP A 27 -13.07 -45.36 10.24
N PRO A 28 -12.60 -46.14 11.24
CA PRO A 28 -12.82 -47.58 11.26
C PRO A 28 -14.30 -47.94 11.37
N LYS A 29 -15.10 -47.11 12.06
CA LYS A 29 -16.54 -47.31 12.31
C LYS A 29 -17.44 -46.45 11.42
N ARG A 30 -16.93 -45.95 10.29
CA ARG A 30 -17.65 -44.99 9.43
C ARG A 30 -18.99 -45.51 8.91
N LYS A 31 -19.10 -46.82 8.63
CA LYS A 31 -20.34 -47.46 8.16
C LYS A 31 -21.42 -47.52 9.26
N GLU A 32 -21.03 -47.84 10.49
CA GLU A 32 -21.92 -47.87 11.66
C GLU A 32 -22.43 -46.46 11.99
N ASN A 33 -21.55 -45.46 11.90
CA ASN A 33 -21.89 -44.07 12.15
C ASN A 33 -22.54 -43.35 10.95
N ARG A 34 -22.99 -44.09 9.93
CA ARG A 34 -23.63 -43.55 8.70
C ARG A 34 -22.89 -42.35 8.08
N TYR A 35 -21.56 -42.36 8.15
CA TYR A 35 -20.71 -41.30 7.62
C TYR A 35 -21.00 -39.89 8.20
N LYS A 36 -21.60 -39.78 9.40
CA LYS A 36 -21.95 -38.49 10.01
C LYS A 36 -20.77 -37.50 10.06
N HIS A 37 -19.61 -37.95 10.52
CA HIS A 37 -18.42 -37.09 10.64
C HIS A 37 -17.83 -36.68 9.29
N VAL A 38 -17.96 -37.53 8.26
CA VAL A 38 -17.57 -37.17 6.89
C VAL A 38 -18.47 -36.06 6.36
N LYS A 39 -19.78 -36.12 6.60
CA LYS A 39 -20.72 -35.06 6.20
C LYS A 39 -20.42 -33.74 6.90
N PHE A 40 -20.14 -33.77 8.21
CA PHE A 40 -19.77 -32.56 8.96
C PHE A 40 -18.46 -31.95 8.46
N PHE A 41 -17.46 -32.78 8.16
CA PHE A 41 -16.21 -32.33 7.55
C PHE A 41 -16.43 -31.68 6.17
N SER A 42 -17.25 -32.29 5.31
CA SER A 42 -17.52 -31.70 3.99
C SER A 42 -18.19 -30.33 4.09
N VAL A 43 -19.14 -30.16 5.03
CA VAL A 43 -19.82 -28.87 5.24
C VAL A 43 -18.87 -27.82 5.82
N SER A 44 -18.06 -28.17 6.83
CA SER A 44 -17.11 -27.24 7.44
C SER A 44 -16.02 -26.81 6.46
N PHE A 45 -15.49 -27.76 5.67
CA PHE A 45 -14.47 -27.50 4.67
C PHE A 45 -14.98 -26.57 3.56
N VAL A 46 -16.16 -26.84 2.99
CA VAL A 46 -16.76 -25.96 1.96
C VAL A 46 -17.02 -24.57 2.53
N SER A 47 -17.49 -24.46 3.77
CA SER A 47 -17.70 -23.17 4.43
C SER A 47 -16.39 -22.40 4.64
N ALA A 48 -15.31 -23.08 5.03
CA ALA A 48 -14.00 -22.44 5.22
C ALA A 48 -13.43 -21.93 3.89
N VAL A 49 -13.54 -22.72 2.80
CA VAL A 49 -13.13 -22.31 1.46
C VAL A 49 -13.96 -21.12 0.96
N ALA A 50 -15.29 -21.16 1.13
CA ALA A 50 -16.15 -20.05 0.73
C ALA A 50 -15.84 -18.76 1.50
N LEU A 51 -15.58 -18.85 2.81
CA LEU A 51 -15.16 -17.70 3.63
C LEU A 51 -13.78 -17.18 3.24
N PHE A 52 -12.85 -18.07 2.87
CA PHE A 52 -11.55 -17.67 2.36
C PHE A 52 -11.68 -16.87 1.06
N PHE A 53 -12.46 -17.36 0.09
CA PHE A 53 -12.70 -16.62 -1.16
C PHE A 53 -13.45 -15.31 -0.91
N LEU A 54 -14.49 -15.31 -0.07
CA LEU A 54 -15.19 -14.07 0.31
C LEU A 54 -14.27 -13.08 1.01
N PHE A 55 -13.36 -13.55 1.86
CA PHE A 55 -12.36 -12.71 2.47
C PHE A 55 -11.48 -12.08 1.40
N PHE A 56 -10.93 -12.85 0.45
CA PHE A 56 -10.12 -12.30 -0.64
C PHE A 56 -10.87 -11.26 -1.47
N PHE A 57 -12.12 -11.54 -1.87
CA PHE A 57 -12.95 -10.58 -2.63
C PHE A 57 -13.36 -9.34 -1.82
N THR A 58 -13.26 -9.36 -0.50
CA THR A 58 -13.63 -8.22 0.36
C THR A 58 -12.44 -7.57 1.06
N SER A 59 -11.26 -8.22 1.03
CA SER A 59 -10.00 -7.70 1.51
C SER A 59 -9.26 -6.92 0.43
N ASP A 60 -9.63 -7.13 -0.83
CA ASP A 60 -9.22 -6.30 -1.97
C ASP A 60 -9.98 -4.95 -1.98
N SER A 61 -10.09 -4.36 -0.79
CA SER A 61 -10.33 -2.94 -0.63
C SER A 61 -8.96 -2.26 -0.60
N SER A 62 -8.19 -2.36 -1.69
CA SER A 62 -7.67 -1.12 -2.24
C SER A 62 -8.91 -0.31 -2.67
N GLU A 63 -9.64 0.23 -1.68
CA GLU A 63 -10.56 1.33 -1.94
C GLU A 63 -9.65 2.46 -2.38
N PHE A 64 -9.33 2.48 -3.67
CA PHE A 64 -9.09 3.72 -4.37
C PHE A 64 -10.27 4.59 -3.97
N MET A 65 -9.97 5.69 -3.28
CA MET A 65 -11.01 6.63 -2.95
C MET A 65 -11.62 7.02 -4.29
N PRO A 66 -12.92 6.76 -4.52
CA PRO A 66 -13.57 7.22 -5.73
C PRO A 66 -13.27 8.70 -5.82
N THR A 67 -12.85 9.16 -7.00
CA THR A 67 -12.40 10.53 -7.21
C THR A 67 -13.44 11.56 -6.71
N GLU A 68 -14.69 11.15 -6.50
CA GLU A 68 -15.79 11.92 -5.91
C GLU A 68 -15.69 12.24 -4.39
N THR A 69 -14.92 11.51 -3.58
CA THR A 69 -14.51 12.02 -2.25
C THR A 69 -13.27 12.89 -2.42
N ILE A 70 -13.44 13.96 -3.18
CA ILE A 70 -12.54 15.11 -3.17
C ILE A 70 -12.64 15.65 -1.75
N TYR A 71 -11.61 15.43 -0.93
CA TYR A 71 -11.45 16.37 0.17
C TYR A 71 -11.35 17.72 -0.54
N ALA A 72 -12.30 18.63 -0.30
CA ALA A 72 -12.24 19.94 -0.91
C ALA A 72 -10.98 20.62 -0.38
N THR A 73 -10.04 20.94 -1.28
CA THR A 73 -8.88 21.74 -0.94
C THR A 73 -9.38 23.05 -0.33
N PRO A 74 -9.02 23.38 0.92
CA PRO A 74 -9.54 24.59 1.55
C PRO A 74 -9.21 25.81 0.70
N ASP A 75 -10.21 26.67 0.45
CA ASP A 75 -10.04 27.93 -0.28
C ASP A 75 -9.00 28.87 0.35
N SER A 76 -8.61 28.60 1.60
CA SER A 76 -7.56 29.32 2.33
C SER A 76 -6.14 29.00 1.87
N LEU A 77 -5.93 27.92 1.09
CA LEU A 77 -4.61 27.54 0.59
C LEU A 77 -4.31 28.31 -0.69
N SER A 78 -3.21 29.06 -0.66
CA SER A 78 -2.87 30.05 -1.69
C SER A 78 -1.72 29.62 -2.59
N THR A 79 -0.82 28.77 -2.11
CA THR A 79 0.35 28.30 -2.88
C THR A 79 0.24 26.84 -3.30
N VAL A 80 1.01 26.46 -4.32
CA VAL A 80 1.07 25.07 -4.82
C VAL A 80 1.58 24.12 -3.74
N GLU A 81 2.59 24.55 -2.99
CA GLU A 81 3.21 23.81 -1.90
C GLU A 81 2.23 23.62 -0.73
N GLU A 82 1.40 24.62 -0.41
CA GLU A 82 0.34 24.49 0.60
C GLU A 82 -0.71 23.47 0.18
N LYS A 83 -1.15 23.51 -1.08
CA LYS A 83 -2.09 22.53 -1.64
C LYS A 83 -1.48 21.13 -1.63
N ALA A 84 -0.25 20.98 -2.12
CA ALA A 84 0.47 19.71 -2.15
C ALA A 84 0.69 19.14 -0.75
N THR A 85 1.12 19.96 0.22
CA THR A 85 1.25 19.59 1.63
C THR A 85 -0.06 19.03 2.15
N TRP A 86 -1.15 19.74 1.90
CA TRP A 86 -2.46 19.31 2.37
C TRP A 86 -2.90 17.99 1.74
N HIS A 87 -2.70 17.82 0.42
CA HIS A 87 -3.01 16.58 -0.28
C HIS A 87 -2.21 15.40 0.28
N ILE A 88 -0.90 15.56 0.47
CA ILE A 88 -0.02 14.52 1.02
C ILE A 88 -0.40 14.17 2.48
N VAL A 89 -0.57 15.18 3.33
CA VAL A 89 -0.92 14.98 4.75
C VAL A 89 -2.31 14.40 4.92
N SER A 90 -3.26 14.75 4.06
CA SER A 90 -4.61 14.19 4.10
C SER A 90 -4.61 12.68 3.85
N GLU A 91 -3.63 12.20 3.07
CA GLU A 91 -3.59 10.81 2.61
C GLU A 91 -2.63 9.93 3.42
N LEU A 92 -1.54 10.50 3.93
CA LEU A 92 -0.51 9.77 4.67
C LEU A 92 -0.45 10.11 6.17
N GLY A 93 -1.09 11.21 6.59
CA GLY A 93 -0.93 11.78 7.92
C GLY A 93 0.25 12.76 8.02
N GLN A 94 0.44 13.33 9.21
CA GLN A 94 1.50 14.32 9.46
C GLN A 94 2.83 13.68 9.84
N VAL A 95 2.77 12.57 10.57
CA VAL A 95 3.94 11.86 11.11
C VAL A 95 3.83 10.38 10.80
N THR A 96 4.96 9.73 10.59
CA THR A 96 5.06 8.28 10.49
C THR A 96 4.84 7.64 11.86
N VAL A 97 4.65 6.31 11.90
CA VAL A 97 4.58 5.55 13.16
C VAL A 97 5.80 5.78 14.06
N ASP A 98 6.97 5.99 13.47
CA ASP A 98 8.23 6.27 14.18
C ASP A 98 8.42 7.75 14.53
N ASN A 99 7.35 8.55 14.41
CA ASN A 99 7.31 9.97 14.75
C ASN A 99 8.29 10.83 13.92
N ASN A 100 8.58 10.41 12.69
CA ASN A 100 9.27 11.22 11.68
C ASN A 100 8.26 12.02 10.86
N GLU A 101 8.64 13.19 10.35
CA GLU A 101 7.80 13.96 9.44
C GLU A 101 7.59 13.20 8.13
N VAL A 102 6.33 13.13 7.67
CA VAL A 102 5.98 12.44 6.41
C VAL A 102 6.53 13.20 5.21
N ILE A 103 6.43 14.53 5.22
CA ILE A 103 7.01 15.40 4.19
C ILE A 103 8.36 15.87 4.70
N ARG A 104 9.44 15.46 4.03
CA ARG A 104 10.80 15.86 4.40
C ARG A 104 11.26 17.10 3.63
N ASP A 105 10.85 17.20 2.37
CA ASP A 105 11.10 18.36 1.53
C ASP A 105 9.98 18.50 0.49
N LEU A 106 9.62 19.75 0.20
CA LEU A 106 8.60 20.08 -0.78
C LEU A 106 8.97 21.40 -1.46
N ASP A 107 9.24 21.35 -2.75
CA ASP A 107 9.68 22.51 -3.54
C ASP A 107 8.89 22.62 -4.84
N TYR A 108 8.58 23.85 -5.24
CA TYR A 108 7.87 24.14 -6.47
C TYR A 108 8.70 25.09 -7.32
N VAL A 109 9.09 24.61 -8.50
CA VAL A 109 10.01 25.31 -9.40
C VAL A 109 9.30 25.61 -10.71
N THR A 110 9.34 26.87 -11.13
CA THR A 110 8.89 27.28 -12.46
C THR A 110 10.11 27.42 -13.37
N ASN A 111 10.21 26.57 -14.40
CA ASN A 111 11.27 26.68 -15.40
C ASN A 111 10.85 27.68 -16.48
N SER A 112 11.39 28.90 -16.40
CA SER A 112 11.08 29.97 -17.36
C SER A 112 11.66 29.74 -18.76
N GLU A 113 12.63 28.84 -18.93
CA GLU A 113 13.27 28.57 -20.23
C GLU A 113 12.48 27.54 -21.06
N GLU A 114 11.91 26.54 -20.40
CA GLU A 114 11.17 25.44 -21.03
C GLU A 114 9.65 25.53 -20.83
N ASP A 115 9.17 26.58 -20.15
CA ASP A 115 7.76 26.90 -19.92
C ASP A 115 6.98 25.74 -19.26
N PHE A 116 7.60 25.11 -18.25
CA PHE A 116 6.95 24.09 -17.44
C PHE A 116 7.14 24.35 -15.94
N THR A 117 6.22 23.83 -15.14
CA THR A 117 6.24 23.89 -13.68
C THR A 117 6.45 22.50 -13.08
N GLN A 118 7.17 22.44 -11.97
CA GLN A 118 7.66 21.21 -11.41
C GLN A 118 7.49 21.19 -9.90
N LEU A 119 6.85 20.14 -9.38
CA LEU A 119 6.69 19.90 -7.95
C LEU A 119 7.65 18.77 -7.53
N TYR A 120 8.56 19.07 -6.60
CA TYR A 120 9.43 18.10 -5.96
C TYR A 120 8.89 17.77 -4.58
N ALA A 121 8.55 16.50 -4.34
CA ALA A 121 8.10 16.01 -3.05
C ALA A 121 9.02 14.87 -2.58
N THR A 122 9.69 15.07 -1.44
CA THR A 122 10.47 14.02 -0.76
C THR A 122 9.74 13.58 0.50
N LEU A 123 9.32 12.32 0.53
CA LEU A 123 8.48 11.74 1.57
C LEU A 123 9.21 10.65 2.36
N THR A 124 8.84 10.48 3.62
CA THR A 124 9.38 9.43 4.49
C THR A 124 8.43 8.22 4.52
N THR A 125 8.97 7.01 4.29
CA THR A 125 8.23 5.74 4.44
C THR A 125 8.52 5.06 5.80
N GLU A 126 7.66 4.12 6.20
CA GLU A 126 7.72 3.40 7.49
C GLU A 126 8.62 2.16 7.46
N ASP A 127 9.14 1.78 8.63
CA ASP A 127 9.94 0.56 8.86
C ASP A 127 9.12 -0.61 9.45
N ASN A 128 9.45 -1.83 9.01
CA ASN A 128 9.46 -3.13 9.73
C ASN A 128 9.20 -4.38 8.87
N VAL A 129 9.30 -4.32 7.55
CA VAL A 129 9.08 -5.52 6.71
C VAL A 129 10.13 -5.63 5.60
N THR A 130 10.37 -6.85 5.10
CA THR A 130 11.27 -7.14 3.98
C THR A 130 11.10 -6.16 2.81
N THR A 131 12.20 -5.83 2.13
CA THR A 131 12.29 -4.84 1.03
C THR A 131 11.14 -4.94 0.01
N ASP A 132 10.73 -6.15 -0.37
CA ASP A 132 9.64 -6.37 -1.34
C ASP A 132 8.27 -5.90 -0.85
N LEU A 133 7.99 -6.05 0.46
CA LEU A 133 6.73 -5.61 1.07
C LEU A 133 6.71 -4.09 1.28
N ILE A 134 7.87 -3.48 1.54
CA ILE A 134 8.01 -2.02 1.54
C ILE A 134 7.73 -1.48 0.13
N ARG A 135 8.30 -2.09 -0.91
CA ARG A 135 8.11 -1.63 -2.30
C ARG A 135 6.64 -1.59 -2.72
N SER A 136 5.92 -2.72 -2.63
CA SER A 136 4.49 -2.77 -3.04
C SER A 136 3.63 -1.79 -2.22
N SER A 137 3.88 -1.66 -0.92
CA SER A 137 3.20 -0.67 -0.06
C SER A 137 3.52 0.78 -0.47
N THR A 138 4.78 1.09 -0.76
CA THR A 138 5.23 2.41 -1.19
C THR A 138 4.69 2.77 -2.56
N LEU A 139 4.61 1.83 -3.51
CA LEU A 139 3.98 2.07 -4.82
C LEU A 139 2.49 2.37 -4.70
N ASN A 140 1.77 1.61 -3.87
CA ASN A 140 0.37 1.90 -3.56
C ASN A 140 0.15 3.26 -2.90
N ARG A 141 1.04 3.66 -1.99
CA ARG A 141 1.02 4.99 -1.38
C ARG A 141 1.34 6.06 -2.43
N SER A 142 2.28 5.79 -3.33
CA SER A 142 2.63 6.67 -4.44
C SER A 142 1.47 6.89 -5.38
N ALA A 143 0.74 5.84 -5.77
CA ALA A 143 -0.45 5.94 -6.62
C ALA A 143 -1.45 6.95 -6.04
N ARG A 144 -1.79 6.78 -4.75
CA ARG A 144 -2.73 7.64 -4.03
C ARG A 144 -2.23 9.07 -3.93
N VAL A 145 -0.95 9.27 -3.58
CA VAL A 145 -0.35 10.61 -3.52
C VAL A 145 -0.36 11.27 -4.90
N LEU A 146 0.06 10.58 -5.96
CA LEU A 146 0.07 11.08 -7.32
C LEU A 146 -1.34 11.43 -7.81
N GLN A 147 -2.33 10.58 -7.53
CA GLN A 147 -3.73 10.86 -7.82
C GLN A 147 -4.16 12.18 -7.18
N ARG A 148 -3.82 12.42 -5.90
CA ARG A 148 -4.16 13.66 -5.21
C ARG A 148 -3.40 14.86 -5.76
N LEU A 149 -2.10 14.72 -5.98
CA LEU A 149 -1.27 15.79 -6.53
C LEU A 149 -1.69 16.16 -7.96
N SER A 150 -2.25 15.22 -8.72
CA SER A 150 -2.72 15.50 -10.08
C SER A 150 -3.87 16.52 -10.17
N GLN A 151 -4.54 16.76 -9.03
CA GLN A 151 -5.63 17.73 -8.89
C GLN A 151 -5.12 19.18 -8.80
N ILE A 152 -3.80 19.38 -8.69
CA ILE A 152 -3.20 20.71 -8.67
C ILE A 152 -2.97 21.15 -10.13
N GLU A 153 -3.82 22.05 -10.61
CA GLU A 153 -3.82 22.52 -12.01
C GLU A 153 -2.51 23.22 -12.42
N ASP A 154 -1.79 23.84 -11.48
CA ASP A 154 -0.60 24.66 -11.73
C ASP A 154 0.71 23.85 -11.87
N VAL A 155 0.64 22.51 -11.87
CA VAL A 155 1.82 21.62 -11.88
C VAL A 155 1.85 20.78 -13.17
N ASP A 156 2.91 20.90 -13.96
CA ASP A 156 3.09 20.10 -15.18
C ASP A 156 3.80 18.76 -14.89
N LEU A 157 4.79 18.78 -14.01
CA LEU A 157 5.66 17.65 -13.71
C LEU A 157 5.76 17.40 -12.20
N ILE A 158 5.55 16.16 -11.78
CA ILE A 158 5.64 15.75 -10.37
C ILE A 158 6.83 14.81 -10.21
N HIS A 159 7.76 15.21 -9.33
CA HIS A 159 8.84 14.36 -8.84
C HIS A 159 8.51 13.89 -7.43
N LEU A 160 8.34 12.59 -7.27
CA LEU A 160 8.07 11.96 -6.00
C LEU A 160 9.25 11.07 -5.61
N GLN A 161 9.81 11.33 -4.43
CA GLN A 161 10.89 10.54 -3.84
C GLN A 161 10.45 10.00 -2.48
N TRP A 162 10.68 8.71 -2.25
CA TRP A 162 10.45 8.05 -0.97
C TRP A 162 11.78 7.65 -0.34
N ASP A 163 12.00 8.19 0.86
CA ASP A 163 13.17 7.92 1.67
C ASP A 163 12.79 7.11 2.91
N PHE A 164 13.71 6.25 3.31
CA PHE A 164 13.63 5.40 4.47
C PHE A 164 14.65 5.82 5.50
N TYR A 165 14.19 6.08 6.73
CA TYR A 165 15.08 6.35 7.84
C TYR A 165 15.64 5.04 8.40
N TYR A 166 16.96 4.92 8.50
CA TYR A 166 17.62 3.82 9.19
C TYR A 166 18.57 4.35 10.26
N GLU A 167 18.57 3.70 11.41
CA GLU A 167 19.52 3.99 12.49
C GLU A 167 20.61 2.89 12.50
N PRO A 168 21.86 3.20 12.08
CA PRO A 168 22.93 2.22 12.09
C PRO A 168 23.36 1.87 13.52
N GLU A 169 23.93 0.67 13.73
CA GLU A 169 24.45 0.26 15.04
C GLU A 169 25.49 1.24 15.62
N PHE A 170 26.19 1.98 14.75
CA PHE A 170 27.14 3.01 15.12
C PHE A 170 26.98 4.23 14.21
N GLY A 171 26.43 5.33 14.74
CA GLY A 171 26.34 6.61 14.04
C GLY A 171 25.01 7.31 14.25
N PRO A 172 24.86 8.55 13.74
CA PRO A 172 23.54 9.15 13.60
C PRO A 172 22.73 8.38 12.55
N GLY A 173 21.40 8.37 12.69
CA GLY A 173 20.54 7.83 11.65
C GLY A 173 20.64 8.60 10.33
N ASP A 174 20.35 7.92 9.25
CA ASP A 174 20.46 8.43 7.88
C ASP A 174 19.24 8.00 7.05
N PHE A 175 19.05 8.64 5.90
CA PHE A 175 17.95 8.34 4.99
C PHE A 175 18.48 7.68 3.72
N ASP A 176 17.89 6.55 3.33
CA ASP A 176 18.16 5.92 2.03
C ASP A 176 16.94 6.03 1.11
N THR A 177 17.16 6.32 -0.16
CA THR A 177 16.08 6.47 -1.13
C THR A 177 15.64 5.10 -1.64
N ILE A 178 14.36 4.77 -1.42
CA ILE A 178 13.79 3.50 -1.90
C ILE A 178 13.26 3.66 -3.33
N VAL A 179 12.44 4.70 -3.54
CA VAL A 179 11.72 4.90 -4.80
C VAL A 179 11.87 6.35 -5.21
N LYS A 180 12.20 6.56 -6.48
CA LYS A 180 12.13 7.87 -7.12
C LYS A 180 11.37 7.74 -8.42
N MET A 181 10.36 8.58 -8.59
CA MET A 181 9.55 8.61 -9.80
C MET A 181 9.31 10.03 -10.28
N THR A 182 9.22 10.16 -11.60
CA THR A 182 8.86 11.40 -12.28
C THR A 182 7.64 11.11 -13.13
N VAL A 183 6.61 11.94 -13.05
CA VAL A 183 5.38 11.76 -13.83
C VAL A 183 4.86 13.10 -14.33
N PHE A 184 4.40 13.13 -15.57
CA PHE A 184 3.67 14.26 -16.13
C PHE A 184 2.23 14.29 -15.62
N ASN A 185 1.78 15.46 -15.18
CA ASN A 185 0.45 15.63 -14.63
C ASN A 185 -0.65 15.35 -15.66
N GLU A 186 -0.44 15.74 -16.93
CA GLU A 186 -1.35 15.43 -18.03
C GLU A 186 -1.62 13.91 -18.15
N HIS A 187 -0.58 13.09 -17.97
CA HIS A 187 -0.72 11.64 -17.98
C HIS A 187 -1.59 11.19 -16.81
N LEU A 188 -1.30 11.66 -15.59
CA LEU A 188 -2.04 11.31 -14.38
C LEU A 188 -3.53 11.63 -14.45
N GLN A 189 -3.89 12.75 -15.07
CA GLN A 189 -5.30 13.16 -15.24
C GLN A 189 -6.06 12.31 -16.26
N SER A 190 -5.35 11.67 -17.19
CA SER A 190 -5.95 10.79 -18.19
C SER A 190 -6.21 9.36 -17.72
N LEU A 191 -5.74 9.01 -16.51
CA LEU A 191 -5.83 7.67 -15.97
C LEU A 191 -7.19 7.37 -15.34
N GLU A 192 -7.68 6.17 -15.58
CA GLU A 192 -8.80 5.57 -14.86
C GLU A 192 -8.27 4.99 -13.53
N TRP A 193 -8.14 5.85 -12.53
CA TRP A 193 -7.56 5.51 -11.22
C TRP A 193 -8.23 4.34 -10.49
N GLU A 194 -9.46 4.00 -10.84
CA GLU A 194 -10.17 2.83 -10.29
C GLU A 194 -9.50 1.50 -10.70
N ASP A 195 -8.74 1.50 -11.80
CA ASP A 195 -8.10 0.32 -12.39
C ASP A 195 -6.57 0.29 -12.20
N VAL A 196 -5.96 1.32 -11.59
CA VAL A 196 -4.51 1.42 -11.41
C VAL A 196 -4.04 0.58 -10.22
N GLY A 197 -3.32 -0.52 -10.47
CA GLY A 197 -2.65 -1.32 -9.44
C GLY A 197 -1.19 -0.94 -9.20
N ASP A 198 -0.50 -1.66 -8.31
CA ASP A 198 0.90 -1.41 -7.91
C ASP A 198 1.88 -1.36 -9.10
N LEU A 199 1.72 -2.28 -10.05
CA LEU A 199 2.60 -2.41 -11.22
C LEU A 199 2.35 -1.29 -12.23
N ASP A 200 1.12 -0.78 -12.29
CA ASP A 200 0.74 0.26 -13.25
C ASP A 200 1.41 1.59 -12.89
N VAL A 201 1.63 1.87 -11.61
CA VAL A 201 2.32 3.08 -11.14
C VAL A 201 3.74 3.19 -11.70
N GLU A 202 4.45 2.07 -11.78
CA GLU A 202 5.80 2.02 -12.37
C GLU A 202 5.76 2.27 -13.89
N GLU A 203 4.69 1.81 -14.56
CA GLU A 203 4.49 1.99 -16.01
C GLU A 203 4.08 3.44 -16.37
N ILE A 204 3.40 4.13 -15.45
CA ILE A 204 2.97 5.52 -15.62
C ILE A 204 4.15 6.50 -15.47
N ALA A 205 5.18 6.14 -14.71
CA ALA A 205 6.34 6.99 -14.48
C ALA A 205 7.21 7.14 -15.73
N SER A 206 7.58 8.38 -16.06
CA SER A 206 8.51 8.68 -17.17
C SER A 206 9.95 8.27 -16.85
N ASP A 207 10.31 8.38 -15.57
CA ASP A 207 11.55 7.85 -15.01
C ASP A 207 11.23 7.18 -13.68
N SER A 208 11.59 5.89 -13.54
CA SER A 208 11.60 5.17 -12.27
C SER A 208 13.04 4.78 -11.92
N TRP A 209 13.47 5.16 -10.72
CA TRP A 209 14.75 4.73 -10.17
C TRP A 209 14.51 4.05 -8.83
N GLU A 210 14.90 2.79 -8.78
CA GLU A 210 14.99 2.01 -7.56
C GLU A 210 16.45 1.78 -7.25
N LYS A 211 16.82 1.92 -5.99
CA LYS A 211 18.12 1.44 -5.52
C LYS A 211 17.91 0.30 -4.54
N PRO A 212 18.11 -0.97 -4.94
CA PRO A 212 18.20 -2.07 -4.01
C PRO A 212 19.61 -2.69 -4.00
N GLU A 213 20.27 -2.62 -2.87
CA GLU A 213 20.66 -3.75 -2.02
C GLU A 213 21.40 -3.12 -0.84
N LEU A 214 20.74 -3.06 0.33
CA LEU A 214 21.46 -2.83 1.58
C LEU A 214 22.46 -3.97 1.70
N SER A 215 23.74 -3.67 1.46
CA SER A 215 24.80 -4.65 1.61
C SER A 215 24.69 -5.22 3.01
N VAL A 216 24.29 -6.49 3.13
CA VAL A 216 24.46 -7.25 4.35
C VAL A 216 25.94 -7.12 4.67
N SER A 217 26.27 -6.43 5.77
CA SER A 217 27.65 -6.29 6.20
C SER A 217 28.20 -7.71 6.27
N SER A 218 29.11 -8.03 5.35
CA SER A 218 29.81 -9.30 5.38
C SER A 218 30.60 -9.27 6.68
N THR A 219 30.07 -9.94 7.69
CA THR A 219 30.82 -10.29 8.90
C THR A 219 31.94 -11.21 8.45
N ASN A 220 33.05 -10.63 7.99
CA ASN A 220 34.27 -11.37 7.75
C ASN A 220 34.89 -11.66 9.12
N ASN A 221 34.75 -12.91 9.54
CA ASN A 221 35.54 -13.56 10.59
C ASN A 221 37.04 -13.45 10.31
#